data_AF-A0ABD1T4R3-F1
#
_entry.id   AF-A0ABD1T4R3-F1
#
_cell.length_a   1.000
_cell.length_b   1.000
_cell.length_c   1.000
_cell.angle_alpha   90.00
_cell.angle_beta   90.00
_cell.angle_gamma   90.00
#
_symmetry.space_group_name_H-M   'P 1'
#
loop_
_entity.id
_entity.type
_entity.pdbx_description
1 polymer ?
#
loop_
_entity_poly.entity_id
_entity_poly.type
_entity_poly.pdbx_seq_one_letter_code
_entity_poly.pdbx_strand_id
1 'polypeptide(L)'
;MSSLEKILLDINDFTTIPQSFLLGLTNLQTFSISENINLSPWKIPLYLTESTNLVNFYASNASITGEIPDIFDSFLNLQNLRLSYNNLTGSLSGYLGNSDIQNLWLNNQNQVLLGKIDVLSSTTKLSQVTIGNTNIFCKDTPGPCDPKVTALLDVAGANGYSMSLADAWKRNDACNGWRFITCDS
;
A
#
# COMPACT_ATOMS: atom_id res chain seq x y z
N MET A 1 8.63 -27.16 -20.32
CA MET A 1 7.93 -27.38 -19.02
C MET A 1 6.95 -26.24 -18.85
N SER A 2 5.71 -26.52 -18.45
CA SER A 2 4.72 -25.48 -18.14
C SER A 2 5.07 -24.78 -16.82
N SER A 3 4.75 -23.49 -16.70
CA SER A 3 4.91 -22.71 -15.48
C SER A 3 3.57 -22.09 -15.07
N LEU A 4 3.42 -21.78 -13.78
CA LEU A 4 2.24 -21.08 -13.30
C LEU A 4 2.26 -19.62 -13.77
N GLU A 5 1.20 -19.21 -14.45
CA GLU A 5 1.01 -17.82 -14.92
C GLU A 5 -0.10 -17.10 -14.16
N LYS A 6 -1.13 -17.83 -13.71
CA LYS A 6 -2.30 -17.26 -13.07
C LYS A 6 -2.68 -18.08 -11.84
N ILE A 7 -2.83 -17.39 -10.72
CA ILE A 7 -3.35 -17.92 -9.46
C ILE A 7 -4.59 -17.11 -9.12
N LEU A 8 -5.76 -17.77 -9.11
CA LEU A 8 -7.07 -17.17 -8.84
C LEU A 8 -7.70 -17.91 -7.66
N LEU A 9 -7.72 -17.25 -6.52
CA LEU A 9 -8.09 -17.80 -5.21
C LEU A 9 -9.18 -16.97 -4.53
N ASP A 10 -9.87 -16.12 -5.28
CA ASP A 10 -10.87 -15.21 -4.75
C ASP A 10 -12.06 -15.97 -4.12
N ILE A 11 -12.69 -15.37 -3.11
CA ILE A 11 -13.94 -15.87 -2.51
C ILE A 11 -13.80 -17.31 -2.00
N ASN A 12 -12.88 -17.52 -1.06
CA ASN A 12 -12.73 -18.79 -0.34
C ASN A 12 -12.77 -18.58 1.18
N ASP A 13 -12.90 -19.68 1.92
CA ASP A 13 -12.85 -19.69 3.40
C ASP A 13 -11.41 -19.86 3.92
N PHE A 14 -10.41 -19.31 3.23
CA PHE A 14 -9.02 -19.45 3.65
C PHE A 14 -8.78 -18.74 4.97
N THR A 15 -8.23 -19.48 5.93
CA THR A 15 -7.81 -18.94 7.23
C THR A 15 -6.32 -18.59 7.27
N THR A 16 -5.53 -19.17 6.37
CA THR A 16 -4.09 -18.95 6.27
C THR A 16 -3.60 -19.10 4.82
N ILE A 17 -2.51 -18.41 4.50
CA ILE A 17 -1.68 -18.68 3.33
C ILE A 17 -0.27 -19.07 3.80
N PRO A 18 0.37 -20.11 3.23
CA PRO A 18 1.76 -20.41 3.54
C PRO A 18 2.64 -19.23 3.13
N GLN A 19 3.57 -18.80 3.99
CA GLN A 19 4.40 -17.63 3.69
C GLN A 19 5.07 -17.80 2.31
N SER A 20 5.76 -18.90 2.05
CA SER A 20 6.51 -19.13 0.81
C SER A 20 5.69 -19.43 -0.45
N PHE A 21 4.36 -19.28 -0.46
CA PHE A 21 3.55 -19.83 -1.56
C PHE A 21 3.80 -19.16 -2.94
N LEU A 22 4.34 -17.94 -2.97
CA LEU A 22 4.71 -17.22 -4.20
C LEU A 22 6.20 -17.38 -4.57
N LEU A 23 6.99 -18.09 -3.76
CA LEU A 23 8.41 -18.26 -3.99
C LEU A 23 8.68 -19.06 -5.28
N GLY A 24 9.55 -18.57 -6.14
CA GLY A 24 9.94 -19.24 -7.39
C GLY A 24 8.95 -19.10 -8.54
N LEU A 25 7.86 -18.34 -8.40
CA LEU A 25 6.84 -18.19 -9.43
C LEU A 25 7.21 -17.14 -10.49
N THR A 26 8.33 -17.34 -11.19
CA THR A 26 8.93 -16.34 -12.09
C THR A 26 8.10 -15.98 -13.33
N ASN A 27 7.16 -16.83 -13.72
CA ASN A 27 6.26 -16.61 -14.85
C ASN A 27 4.87 -16.09 -14.45
N LEU A 28 4.66 -15.77 -13.17
CA LEU A 28 3.36 -15.31 -12.68
C LEU A 28 2.99 -13.95 -13.30
N GLN A 29 1.81 -13.90 -13.91
CA GLN A 29 1.21 -12.74 -14.55
C GLN A 29 0.00 -12.23 -13.76
N THR A 30 -0.71 -13.10 -13.07
CA THR A 30 -1.90 -12.73 -12.28
C THR A 30 -1.92 -13.46 -10.95
N PHE A 31 -2.02 -12.70 -9.88
CA PHE A 31 -2.31 -13.20 -8.55
C PHE A 31 -3.57 -12.53 -8.01
N SER A 32 -4.57 -13.35 -7.67
CA SER A 32 -5.84 -12.91 -7.14
C SER A 32 -6.21 -13.74 -5.90
N ILE A 33 -6.49 -13.09 -4.78
CA ILE A 33 -6.90 -13.70 -3.50
C ILE A 33 -7.94 -12.84 -2.78
N SER A 34 -8.66 -12.01 -3.52
CA SER A 34 -9.61 -11.07 -2.94
C SER A 34 -10.77 -11.79 -2.24
N GLU A 35 -11.43 -11.10 -1.31
CA GLU A 35 -12.61 -11.62 -0.60
C GLU A 35 -12.34 -12.92 0.18
N ASN A 36 -11.18 -12.98 0.86
CA ASN A 36 -10.85 -14.04 1.81
C ASN A 36 -10.79 -13.44 3.23
N ILE A 37 -11.96 -13.11 3.76
CA ILE A 37 -12.12 -12.28 4.97
C ILE A 37 -11.60 -12.93 6.26
N ASN A 38 -11.49 -14.26 6.26
CA ASN A 38 -11.05 -15.04 7.41
C ASN A 38 -9.53 -15.28 7.41
N LEU A 39 -8.80 -14.74 6.43
CA LEU A 39 -7.35 -14.87 6.37
C LEU A 39 -6.72 -14.25 7.61
N SER A 40 -5.80 -15.01 8.20
CA SER A 40 -4.87 -14.48 9.18
C SER A 40 -4.03 -13.34 8.55
N PRO A 41 -3.70 -12.29 9.31
CA PRO A 41 -2.82 -11.22 8.88
C PRO A 41 -1.57 -11.71 8.14
N TRP A 42 -1.29 -11.15 6.96
CA TRP A 42 -0.07 -11.43 6.20
C TRP A 42 0.47 -10.16 5.54
N LYS A 43 1.71 -10.22 5.03
CA LYS A 43 2.39 -9.09 4.38
C LYS A 43 2.69 -9.43 2.93
N ILE A 44 2.67 -8.42 2.06
CA ILE A 44 3.18 -8.57 0.69
C ILE A 44 4.67 -8.91 0.78
N PRO A 45 5.11 -10.07 0.25
CA PRO A 45 6.48 -10.51 0.46
C PRO A 45 7.48 -9.94 -0.55
N LEU A 46 8.72 -9.71 -0.10
CA LEU A 46 9.80 -9.20 -0.96
C LEU A 46 10.17 -10.14 -2.11
N TYR A 47 10.08 -11.46 -1.93
CA TYR A 47 10.34 -12.42 -3.01
C TYR A 47 9.27 -12.41 -4.12
N LEU A 48 8.19 -11.64 -3.98
CA LEU A 48 7.28 -11.40 -5.11
C LEU A 48 8.02 -10.74 -6.28
N THR A 49 9.13 -10.03 -6.02
CA THR A 49 10.04 -9.47 -7.05
C THR A 49 10.52 -10.49 -8.09
N GLU A 50 10.51 -11.79 -7.77
CA GLU A 50 10.84 -12.85 -8.73
C GLU A 50 9.80 -12.94 -9.87
N SER A 51 8.55 -12.53 -9.63
CA SER A 51 7.44 -12.50 -10.59
C SER A 51 7.48 -11.23 -11.47
N THR A 52 8.58 -11.00 -12.19
CA THR A 52 8.77 -9.78 -13.02
C THR A 52 7.73 -9.60 -14.15
N ASN A 53 7.02 -10.67 -14.50
CA ASN A 53 5.95 -10.66 -15.50
C ASN A 53 4.56 -10.31 -14.92
N LEU A 54 4.47 -9.95 -13.64
CA LEU A 54 3.19 -9.68 -12.97
C LEU A 54 2.47 -8.48 -13.61
N VAL A 55 1.22 -8.72 -14.01
CA VAL A 55 0.32 -7.71 -14.63
C VAL A 55 -0.79 -7.32 -13.65
N ASN A 56 -1.30 -8.29 -12.90
CA ASN A 56 -2.45 -8.13 -12.03
C ASN A 56 -2.15 -8.65 -10.62
N PHE A 57 -2.30 -7.77 -9.63
CA PHE A 57 -2.29 -8.15 -8.22
C PHE A 57 -3.58 -7.67 -7.56
N TYR A 58 -4.46 -8.62 -7.27
CA TYR A 58 -5.74 -8.40 -6.63
C TYR A 58 -5.78 -9.09 -5.27
N ALA A 59 -5.83 -8.31 -4.21
CA ALA A 59 -5.97 -8.82 -2.85
C ALA A 59 -6.80 -7.84 -2.02
N SER A 60 -7.95 -7.44 -2.55
CA SER A 60 -8.87 -6.61 -1.79
C SER A 60 -9.59 -7.48 -0.74
N ASN A 61 -9.78 -6.96 0.47
CA ASN A 61 -10.44 -7.71 1.54
C ASN A 61 -9.77 -9.06 1.83
N ALA A 62 -8.44 -9.03 2.02
CA ALA A 62 -7.61 -10.23 2.14
C ALA A 62 -6.68 -10.19 3.37
N SER A 63 -6.96 -9.37 4.37
CA SER A 63 -6.17 -9.25 5.61
C SER A 63 -4.68 -8.90 5.42
N ILE A 64 -4.34 -8.16 4.35
CA ILE A 64 -2.98 -7.65 4.17
C ILE A 64 -2.67 -6.62 5.25
N THR A 65 -1.47 -6.67 5.82
CA THR A 65 -1.00 -5.82 6.90
C THR A 65 0.40 -5.27 6.64
N GLY A 66 0.80 -4.29 7.44
CA GLY A 66 2.11 -3.64 7.34
C GLY A 66 2.19 -2.65 6.18
N GLU A 67 3.40 -2.27 5.84
CA GLU A 67 3.66 -1.27 4.80
C GLU A 67 3.57 -1.85 3.40
N ILE A 68 3.32 -0.97 2.43
CA ILE A 68 3.48 -1.26 1.00
C ILE A 68 4.99 -1.37 0.73
N PRO A 69 5.53 -2.54 0.35
CA PRO A 69 6.96 -2.73 0.21
C PRO A 69 7.55 -2.03 -1.01
N ASP A 70 8.84 -1.68 -0.93
CA ASP A 70 9.63 -1.05 -2.00
C ASP A 70 10.09 -2.09 -3.04
N ILE A 71 9.13 -2.67 -3.76
CA ILE A 71 9.38 -3.74 -4.77
C ILE A 71 8.82 -3.43 -6.15
N PHE A 72 8.12 -2.30 -6.31
CA PHE A 72 7.34 -2.01 -7.50
C PHE A 72 8.17 -1.64 -8.73
N ASP A 73 9.46 -1.33 -8.55
CA ASP A 73 10.43 -1.21 -9.64
C ASP A 73 10.69 -2.54 -10.36
N SER A 74 10.41 -3.67 -9.71
CA SER A 74 10.59 -5.01 -10.31
C SER A 74 9.44 -5.41 -11.25
N PHE A 75 8.30 -4.71 -11.22
CA PHE A 75 7.09 -5.08 -11.95
C PHE A 75 6.78 -4.11 -13.10
N LEU A 76 7.62 -4.15 -14.14
CA LEU A 76 7.51 -3.26 -15.30
C LEU A 76 6.20 -3.43 -16.08
N ASN A 77 5.52 -4.57 -15.93
CA ASN A 77 4.26 -4.87 -16.62
C ASN A 77 3.02 -4.75 -15.71
N LEU A 78 3.18 -4.34 -14.45
CA LEU A 78 2.06 -4.29 -13.49
C LEU A 78 1.10 -3.17 -13.88
N GLN A 79 -0.13 -3.53 -14.22
CA GLN A 79 -1.16 -2.59 -14.64
C GLN A 79 -2.24 -2.40 -13.57
N ASN A 80 -2.53 -3.44 -12.81
CA ASN A 80 -3.63 -3.43 -11.86
C ASN A 80 -3.15 -3.84 -10.47
N LEU A 81 -3.25 -2.92 -9.52
CA LEU A 81 -2.95 -3.14 -8.11
C LEU A 81 -4.17 -2.79 -7.25
N ARG A 82 -4.83 -3.81 -6.70
CA ARG A 82 -6.02 -3.63 -5.85
C ARG A 82 -5.79 -4.21 -4.47
N LEU A 83 -5.57 -3.33 -3.50
CA LEU A 83 -5.29 -3.66 -2.10
C LEU A 83 -6.30 -2.98 -1.16
N SER A 84 -7.50 -2.68 -1.65
CA SER A 84 -8.55 -2.02 -0.85
C SER A 84 -9.06 -2.93 0.27
N TYR A 85 -9.65 -2.35 1.31
CA TYR A 85 -10.24 -3.13 2.42
C TYR A 85 -9.21 -4.02 3.14
N ASN A 86 -8.01 -3.51 3.40
CA ASN A 86 -6.96 -4.23 4.13
C ASN A 86 -6.57 -3.46 5.40
N ASN A 87 -5.50 -3.89 6.06
CA ASN A 87 -4.95 -3.27 7.26
C ASN A 87 -3.57 -2.66 6.98
N LEU A 88 -3.39 -2.06 5.79
CA LEU A 88 -2.11 -1.45 5.40
C LEU A 88 -1.81 -0.23 6.26
N THR A 89 -0.53 -0.05 6.57
CA THR A 89 0.02 1.10 7.30
C THR A 89 1.10 1.80 6.48
N GLY A 90 1.55 2.95 6.95
CA GLY A 90 2.71 3.64 6.40
C GLY A 90 2.43 4.47 5.16
N SER A 91 3.50 4.87 4.47
CA SER A 91 3.38 5.73 3.28
C SER A 91 3.25 4.94 1.99
N LEU A 92 2.80 5.62 0.92
CA LEU A 92 2.95 5.07 -0.42
C LEU A 92 4.43 4.89 -0.75
N SER A 93 4.81 3.71 -1.24
CA SER A 93 6.17 3.44 -1.71
C SER A 93 6.51 4.37 -2.87
N GLY A 94 7.68 5.02 -2.81
CA GLY A 94 8.18 5.87 -3.91
C GLY A 94 8.40 5.09 -5.22
N TYR A 95 8.57 3.76 -5.12
CA TYR A 95 8.80 2.88 -6.27
C TYR A 95 7.52 2.58 -7.06
N LEU A 96 6.34 2.95 -6.55
CA LEU A 96 5.10 2.89 -7.35
C LEU A 96 5.26 3.67 -8.66
N GLY A 97 5.98 4.81 -8.62
CA GLY A 97 6.29 5.64 -9.79
C GLY A 97 7.11 4.97 -10.88
N ASN A 98 7.77 3.84 -10.57
CA ASN A 98 8.59 3.09 -11.52
C ASN A 98 7.83 1.96 -12.23
N SER A 99 6.56 1.77 -11.88
CA SER A 99 5.68 0.75 -12.47
C SER A 99 4.72 1.36 -13.48
N ASP A 100 4.22 0.53 -14.40
CA ASP A 100 3.22 0.91 -15.40
C ASP A 100 1.77 0.80 -14.88
N ILE A 101 1.56 0.98 -13.57
CA ILE A 101 0.23 0.85 -12.94
C ILE A 101 -0.74 1.84 -13.59
N GLN A 102 -1.88 1.30 -14.03
CA GLN A 102 -2.99 2.05 -14.62
C GLN A 102 -4.14 2.17 -13.62
N ASN A 103 -4.37 1.14 -12.81
CA ASN A 103 -5.48 1.08 -11.85
C ASN A 103 -4.93 0.79 -10.45
N LEU A 104 -4.98 1.80 -9.58
CA LEU A 104 -4.48 1.74 -8.21
C LEU A 104 -5.61 1.92 -7.20
N TRP A 105 -5.97 0.86 -6.47
CA TRP A 105 -7.05 0.91 -5.47
C TRP A 105 -6.50 0.58 -4.08
N LEU A 106 -6.43 1.59 -3.21
CA LEU A 106 -5.89 1.55 -1.85
C LEU A 106 -6.89 2.04 -0.79
N ASN A 107 -8.15 2.27 -1.17
CA ASN A 107 -9.18 2.79 -0.27
C ASN A 107 -9.60 1.81 0.83
N ASN A 108 -10.22 2.36 1.88
CA ASN A 108 -10.86 1.63 2.96
C ASN A 108 -9.88 0.75 3.76
N GLN A 109 -8.69 1.25 4.07
CA GLN A 109 -7.82 0.59 5.04
C GLN A 109 -8.42 0.71 6.45
N ASN A 110 -8.34 -0.36 7.24
CA ASN A 110 -8.76 -0.39 8.65
C ASN A 110 -7.71 0.19 9.60
N GLN A 111 -6.43 0.14 9.20
CA GLN A 111 -5.40 1.00 9.78
C GLN A 111 -5.40 2.29 8.96
N VAL A 112 -4.25 2.77 8.50
CA VAL A 112 -4.15 4.05 7.77
C VAL A 112 -2.88 4.09 6.94
N LEU A 113 -3.04 4.46 5.66
CA LEU A 113 -1.91 5.02 4.91
C LEU A 113 -1.74 6.50 5.29
N LEU A 114 -0.49 6.91 5.50
CA LEU A 114 -0.08 8.24 5.95
C LEU A 114 0.92 8.87 4.99
N GLY A 115 1.23 10.15 5.22
CA GLY A 115 2.33 10.83 4.54
C GLY A 115 1.93 11.51 3.24
N LYS A 116 2.81 11.44 2.24
CA LYS A 116 2.66 12.14 0.95
C LYS A 116 2.10 11.23 -0.13
N ILE A 117 1.40 11.83 -1.09
CA ILE A 117 0.89 11.15 -2.29
C ILE A 117 1.64 11.55 -3.57
N ASP A 118 2.83 12.14 -3.43
CA ASP A 118 3.63 12.70 -4.51
C ASP A 118 4.01 11.67 -5.57
N VAL A 119 4.16 10.41 -5.18
CA VAL A 119 4.46 9.32 -6.10
C VAL A 119 3.40 9.18 -7.20
N LEU A 120 2.16 9.63 -6.95
CA LEU A 120 1.11 9.61 -7.97
C LEU A 120 1.38 10.59 -9.12
N SER A 121 2.28 11.55 -8.94
CA SER A 121 2.73 12.44 -10.02
C SER A 121 3.79 11.80 -10.93
N SER A 122 4.53 10.81 -10.45
CA SER A 122 5.54 10.08 -11.24
C SER A 122 4.99 8.84 -11.92
N THR A 123 3.88 8.29 -11.46
CA THR A 123 3.13 7.19 -12.09
C THR A 123 2.37 7.68 -13.35
N THR A 124 3.09 7.87 -14.45
CA THR A 124 2.57 8.50 -15.68
C THR A 124 1.49 7.70 -16.43
N LYS A 125 1.28 6.43 -16.09
CA LYS A 125 0.30 5.54 -16.74
C LYS A 125 -1.05 5.46 -16.01
N LEU A 126 -1.19 6.11 -14.84
CA LEU A 126 -2.41 6.02 -14.06
C LEU A 126 -3.62 6.53 -14.84
N SER A 127 -4.63 5.67 -14.90
CA SER A 127 -5.95 5.97 -15.46
C SER A 127 -7.00 6.06 -14.35
N GLN A 128 -6.86 5.26 -13.29
CA GLN A 128 -7.76 5.27 -12.14
C GLN A 128 -6.98 5.15 -10.82
N VAL A 129 -7.34 6.01 -9.87
CA VAL A 129 -6.80 6.00 -8.52
C VAL A 129 -7.92 6.12 -7.52
N THR A 130 -7.98 5.20 -6.57
CA THR A 130 -8.92 5.25 -5.46
C THR A 130 -8.15 5.07 -4.16
N ILE A 131 -7.95 6.14 -3.41
CA ILE A 131 -7.25 6.11 -2.12
C ILE A 131 -8.20 6.26 -0.93
N GLY A 132 -9.44 6.69 -1.17
CA GLY A 132 -10.48 6.78 -0.15
C GLY A 132 -10.23 7.84 0.92
N ASN A 133 -11.16 7.98 1.84
CA ASN A 133 -11.14 8.98 2.93
C ASN A 133 -10.65 8.41 4.28
N THR A 134 -10.40 7.10 4.36
CA THR A 134 -9.89 6.47 5.59
C THR A 134 -8.38 6.66 5.74
N ASN A 135 -7.67 6.93 4.64
CA ASN A 135 -6.25 7.25 4.65
C ASN A 135 -6.02 8.71 5.03
N ILE A 136 -4.93 8.99 5.74
CA ILE A 136 -4.63 10.29 6.35
C ILE A 136 -3.35 10.84 5.72
N PHE A 137 -3.45 11.35 4.51
CA PHE A 137 -2.33 12.04 3.88
C PHE A 137 -2.21 13.47 4.38
N CYS A 138 -0.99 14.01 4.33
CA CYS A 138 -0.76 15.40 4.71
C CYS A 138 -1.53 16.35 3.76
N LYS A 139 -1.64 15.97 2.47
CA LYS A 139 -2.34 16.73 1.42
C LYS A 139 -3.22 15.83 0.57
N ASP A 140 -4.29 16.41 0.04
CA ASP A 140 -5.23 15.73 -0.87
C ASP A 140 -4.75 15.73 -2.33
N THR A 141 -3.67 16.46 -2.63
CA THR A 141 -3.05 16.55 -3.97
C THR A 141 -1.55 16.27 -3.90
N PRO A 142 -0.93 15.70 -4.96
CA PRO A 142 0.52 15.55 -5.04
C PRO A 142 1.29 16.85 -4.75
N GLY A 143 2.40 16.72 -4.05
CA GLY A 143 3.34 17.76 -3.67
C GLY A 143 3.74 17.65 -2.19
N PRO A 144 4.89 18.22 -1.80
CA PRO A 144 5.50 17.95 -0.51
C PRO A 144 4.60 18.34 0.67
N CYS A 145 4.72 17.59 1.77
CA CYS A 145 4.18 17.99 3.06
C CYS A 145 4.95 19.19 3.63
N ASP A 146 4.37 19.85 4.64
CA ASP A 146 5.08 20.82 5.46
C ASP A 146 6.30 20.17 6.12
N PRO A 147 7.47 20.83 6.20
CA PRO A 147 8.67 20.24 6.75
C PRO A 147 8.52 19.71 8.19
N LYS A 148 7.71 20.37 9.04
CA LYS A 148 7.42 19.91 10.40
C LYS A 148 6.61 18.62 10.37
N VAL A 149 5.62 18.56 9.47
CA VAL A 149 4.81 17.35 9.25
C VAL A 149 5.68 16.20 8.74
N THR A 150 6.60 16.46 7.81
CA THR A 150 7.56 15.46 7.33
C THR A 150 8.40 14.89 8.47
N ALA A 151 9.01 15.74 9.30
CA ALA A 151 9.81 15.28 10.44
C ALA A 151 9.00 14.44 11.44
N LEU A 152 7.72 14.78 11.67
CA LEU A 152 6.84 14.01 12.54
C LEU A 152 6.43 12.67 11.91
N LEU A 153 6.23 12.63 10.59
CA LEU A 153 5.96 11.36 9.88
C LEU A 153 7.13 10.38 10.00
N ASP A 154 8.38 10.85 10.03
CA ASP A 154 9.55 9.99 10.29
C ASP A 154 9.49 9.35 11.68
N VAL A 155 9.03 10.12 12.69
CA VAL A 155 8.78 9.58 14.04
C VAL A 155 7.66 8.55 14.02
N ALA A 156 6.57 8.79 13.29
CA ALA A 156 5.51 7.81 13.13
C ALA A 156 6.02 6.51 12.48
N GLY A 157 6.83 6.61 11.42
CA GLY A 157 7.42 5.47 10.73
C GLY A 157 8.33 4.64 11.64
N ALA A 158 9.20 5.29 12.41
CA ALA A 158 10.06 4.63 13.39
C ALA A 158 9.29 3.89 14.51
N ASN A 159 8.01 4.25 14.72
CA ASN A 159 7.13 3.65 15.73
C ASN A 159 5.99 2.84 15.11
N GLY A 160 6.15 2.36 13.89
CA GLY A 160 5.22 1.43 13.24
C GLY A 160 3.85 2.04 12.90
N TYR A 161 3.79 3.36 12.73
CA TYR A 161 2.58 4.11 12.35
C TYR A 161 1.39 3.87 13.29
N SER A 162 1.62 4.05 14.60
CA SER A 162 0.57 3.93 15.62
C SER A 162 -0.71 4.70 15.24
N MET A 163 -1.86 4.02 15.30
CA MET A 163 -3.17 4.64 15.07
C MET A 163 -3.42 5.86 15.96
N SER A 164 -2.91 5.86 17.19
CA SER A 164 -3.07 7.01 18.10
C SER A 164 -2.39 8.28 17.57
N LEU A 165 -1.27 8.15 16.86
CA LEU A 165 -0.58 9.26 16.22
C LEU A 165 -1.29 9.63 14.92
N ALA A 166 -1.67 8.63 14.12
CA ALA A 166 -2.39 8.86 12.87
C ALA A 166 -3.71 9.62 13.07
N ASP A 167 -4.47 9.30 14.11
CA ASP A 167 -5.71 9.98 14.45
C ASP A 167 -5.50 11.42 14.93
N ALA A 168 -4.35 11.68 15.55
CA ALA A 168 -3.97 12.98 16.09
C ALA A 168 -3.33 13.91 15.05
N TRP A 169 -2.65 13.34 14.05
CA TRP A 169 -1.78 14.05 13.11
C TRP A 169 -2.43 14.09 11.73
N LYS A 170 -3.40 15.00 11.57
CA LYS A 170 -4.21 15.14 10.35
C LYS A 170 -3.83 16.41 9.58
N ARG A 171 -3.87 16.35 8.25
CA ARG A 171 -3.57 17.46 7.33
C ARG A 171 -2.10 17.88 7.37
N ASN A 172 -1.80 19.06 6.82
CA ASN A 172 -0.44 19.53 6.55
C ASN A 172 0.04 20.64 7.50
N ASP A 173 -0.50 20.70 8.72
CA ASP A 173 -0.12 21.74 9.69
C ASP A 173 -0.05 21.16 11.11
N ALA A 174 1.18 20.87 11.54
CA ALA A 174 1.45 20.31 12.85
C ALA A 174 1.11 21.26 14.03
N CYS A 175 0.98 22.57 13.77
CA CYS A 175 0.69 23.56 14.81
C CYS A 175 -0.81 23.80 14.99
N ASN A 176 -1.65 23.19 14.18
CA ASN A 176 -3.10 23.38 14.22
C ASN A 176 -3.78 22.30 15.07
N GLY A 177 -3.50 22.32 16.38
CA GLY A 177 -4.21 21.50 17.36
C GLY A 177 -3.84 20.01 17.36
N TRP A 178 -2.70 19.63 16.78
CA TRP A 178 -2.22 18.26 16.86
C TRP A 178 -1.90 17.88 18.29
N ARG A 179 -2.37 16.71 18.71
CA ARG A 179 -2.06 16.17 20.03
C ARG A 179 -0.56 15.91 20.13
N PHE A 180 0.00 16.18 21.32
CA PHE A 180 1.42 16.02 21.64
C PHE A 180 2.37 17.03 20.95
N ILE A 181 1.85 17.96 20.15
CA ILE A 181 2.63 19.00 19.50
C ILE A 181 2.28 20.34 20.14
N THR A 182 3.30 21.16 20.38
CA THR A 182 3.14 22.55 20.82
C THR A 182 4.07 23.38 19.96
N CYS A 183 3.55 24.49 19.45
CA CYS A 183 4.32 25.44 18.67
C CYS A 183 4.47 26.74 19.45
N ASP A 184 5.55 27.45 19.18
CA ASP A 184 5.74 28.82 19.63
C ASP A 184 4.70 29.75 18.99
N SER A 185 4.43 30.85 19.69
CA SER A 185 3.47 31.89 19.30
C SER A 185 4.11 32.94 18.39
#